data_AF-A0A2V3IYS2-F1
#
_entry.id   AF-A0A2V3IYS2-F1
#
_cell.length_a   1.000
_cell.length_b   1.000
_cell.length_c   1.000
_cell.angle_alpha   90.00
_cell.angle_beta   90.00
_cell.angle_gamma   90.00
#
_symmetry.space_group_name_H-M   'P 1'
#
loop_
_entity.id
_entity.type
_entity.pdbx_description
1 polymer ?
#
loop_
_entity_poly.entity_id
_entity_poly.type
_entity_poly.pdbx_seq_one_letter_code
_entity_poly.pdbx_strand_id
1 'polypeptide(L)'
;MAPVDTSYYELLGVNPDASQAHIRKAFRLKALQLHPDRNKDSPDATNAFQHLKAIFDILADPDRRAQYDQFGPASNPHADDDGMDADALAEFLARYTSRLSKEDIAAYESKYRNGQDEREDLLSHFERFEGNVVNVLQYIPYSEERDLERFVSFWDESVQDGKLSNTPQWRRARKSLLKQAQLYVQKNTSTSKKRGKRAAARDEADISDLATLIQKRSQRGKEHFEAWCDKIERQAQLETRAQRTKSSRPTRVRGNKNGARAQREGGAADLSLKGIRKASRPSR
;
A
#
# COMPACT_ATOMS: atom_id res chain seq x y z
N MET A 1 -8.29 -38.17 -42.03
CA MET A 1 -7.88 -37.32 -40.90
C MET A 1 -6.91 -38.13 -40.05
N ALA A 2 -5.71 -37.60 -39.79
CA ALA A 2 -4.84 -38.14 -38.75
C ALA A 2 -5.51 -37.97 -37.37
N PRO A 3 -5.23 -38.82 -36.37
CA PRO A 3 -5.89 -38.75 -35.07
C PRO A 3 -5.51 -37.43 -34.38
N VAL A 4 -6.54 -36.66 -33.98
CA VAL A 4 -6.39 -35.46 -33.16
C VAL A 4 -5.86 -35.92 -31.80
N ASP A 5 -4.73 -35.37 -31.37
CA ASP A 5 -4.15 -35.69 -30.07
C ASP A 5 -5.07 -35.09 -28.97
N THR A 6 -5.72 -35.95 -28.19
CA THR A 6 -6.74 -35.53 -27.19
C THR A 6 -6.14 -35.21 -25.82
N SER A 7 -4.82 -35.33 -25.67
CA SER A 7 -4.12 -35.21 -24.38
C SER A 7 -4.42 -33.91 -23.63
N TYR A 8 -4.45 -32.75 -24.31
CA TYR A 8 -4.75 -31.46 -23.67
C TYR A 8 -6.22 -31.32 -23.27
N TYR A 9 -7.13 -31.88 -24.06
CA TYR A 9 -8.56 -31.88 -23.78
C TYR A 9 -8.89 -32.80 -22.59
N GLU A 10 -8.25 -33.98 -22.52
CA GLU A 10 -8.36 -34.92 -21.40
C GLU A 10 -7.80 -34.33 -20.10
N LEU A 11 -6.65 -33.66 -20.16
CA LEU A 11 -6.04 -32.96 -19.03
C LEU A 11 -6.91 -31.80 -18.52
N LEU A 12 -7.67 -31.12 -19.39
CA LEU A 12 -8.67 -30.12 -18.98
C LEU A 12 -10.02 -30.76 -18.59
N GLY A 13 -10.26 -32.01 -18.97
CA GLY A 13 -11.49 -32.75 -18.71
C GLY A 13 -12.65 -32.31 -19.60
N VAL A 14 -12.36 -31.89 -20.83
CA VAL A 14 -13.34 -31.38 -21.80
C VAL A 14 -13.28 -32.19 -23.08
N ASN A 15 -14.38 -32.21 -23.84
CA ASN A 15 -14.41 -32.85 -25.14
C ASN A 15 -13.62 -32.01 -26.18
N PRO A 16 -12.91 -32.63 -27.14
CA PRO A 16 -12.29 -31.93 -28.28
C PRO A 16 -13.22 -31.01 -29.07
N ASP A 17 -14.54 -31.25 -29.05
CA ASP A 17 -15.56 -30.40 -29.68
C ASP A 17 -16.09 -29.28 -28.74
N ALA A 18 -15.51 -29.12 -27.55
CA ALA A 18 -16.00 -28.16 -26.56
C ALA A 18 -15.85 -26.71 -27.05
N SER A 19 -16.89 -25.90 -26.76
CA SER A 19 -16.87 -24.47 -27.05
C SER A 19 -15.85 -23.72 -26.18
N GLN A 20 -15.38 -22.58 -26.66
CA GLN A 20 -14.43 -21.74 -25.91
C GLN A 20 -14.92 -21.34 -24.52
N ALA A 21 -16.22 -21.07 -24.39
CA ALA A 21 -16.85 -20.78 -23.10
C ALA A 21 -16.79 -21.98 -22.13
N HIS A 22 -16.89 -23.20 -22.67
CA HIS A 22 -16.79 -24.43 -21.88
C HIS A 22 -15.36 -24.70 -21.41
N ILE A 23 -14.36 -24.51 -22.29
CA ILE A 23 -12.93 -24.62 -21.98
C ILE A 23 -12.55 -23.64 -20.86
N ARG A 24 -12.98 -22.37 -20.96
CA ARG A 24 -12.75 -21.34 -19.91
C ARG A 24 -13.43 -21.68 -18.59
N LYS A 25 -14.60 -22.34 -18.63
CA LYS A 25 -15.30 -22.77 -17.42
C LYS A 25 -14.59 -23.95 -16.75
N ALA A 26 -14.16 -24.94 -17.53
CA ALA A 26 -13.43 -26.11 -17.04
C ALA A 26 -12.07 -25.73 -16.44
N PHE A 27 -11.33 -24.84 -17.11
CA PHE A 27 -10.07 -24.29 -16.58
C PHE A 27 -10.28 -23.62 -15.22
N ARG A 28 -11.29 -22.74 -15.08
CA ARG A 28 -11.58 -22.08 -13.79
C ARG A 28 -11.88 -23.08 -12.67
N LEU A 29 -12.63 -24.14 -12.98
CA LEU A 29 -12.96 -25.17 -11.99
C LEU A 29 -11.73 -25.98 -11.57
N LYS A 30 -10.87 -26.40 -12.53
CA LYS A 30 -9.64 -27.13 -12.23
C LYS A 30 -8.57 -26.26 -11.57
N ALA A 31 -8.44 -25.00 -11.98
CA ALA A 31 -7.55 -24.02 -11.37
C ALA A 31 -7.89 -23.79 -9.89
N LEU A 32 -9.17 -23.77 -9.52
CA LEU A 32 -9.61 -23.67 -8.12
C LEU A 32 -9.33 -24.94 -7.30
N GLN A 33 -9.24 -26.10 -7.93
CA GLN A 33 -8.94 -27.39 -7.28
C GLN A 33 -7.43 -27.59 -7.11
N LEU A 34 -6.64 -27.13 -8.08
CA LEU A 34 -5.18 -27.26 -8.12
C LEU A 34 -4.45 -26.01 -7.62
N HIS A 35 -5.17 -25.04 -7.05
CA HIS A 35 -4.56 -23.78 -6.61
C HIS A 35 -3.55 -24.04 -5.47
N PRO A 36 -2.32 -23.50 -5.54
CA PRO A 36 -1.28 -23.73 -4.53
C PRO A 36 -1.69 -23.22 -3.14
N ASP A 37 -2.59 -22.23 -3.05
CA ASP A 37 -3.10 -21.73 -1.76
C ASP A 37 -3.98 -22.75 -1.01
N ARG A 38 -4.62 -23.67 -1.74
CA ARG A 38 -5.48 -24.72 -1.17
C ARG A 38 -4.75 -26.04 -0.96
N ASN A 39 -3.66 -26.27 -1.71
CA ASN A 39 -2.83 -27.47 -1.67
C ASN A 39 -1.39 -27.14 -1.25
N LYS A 40 -1.23 -26.36 -0.17
CA LYS A 40 0.06 -25.87 0.33
C LYS A 40 1.03 -26.98 0.73
N ASP A 41 0.50 -28.17 1.05
CA ASP A 41 1.27 -29.31 1.55
C ASP A 41 1.80 -30.22 0.43
N SER A 42 1.45 -29.94 -0.83
CA SER A 42 1.86 -30.75 -1.98
C SER A 42 2.75 -29.94 -2.92
N PRO A 43 4.06 -30.25 -3.02
CA PRO A 43 4.99 -29.52 -3.90
C PRO A 43 4.61 -29.64 -5.38
N ASP A 44 3.88 -30.70 -5.74
CA ASP A 44 3.42 -30.94 -7.10
C ASP A 44 2.23 -30.07 -7.53
N ALA A 45 1.54 -29.41 -6.59
CA ALA A 45 0.40 -28.54 -6.90
C ALA A 45 0.81 -27.34 -7.76
N THR A 46 2.03 -26.80 -7.54
CA THR A 46 2.57 -25.70 -8.33
C THR A 46 2.85 -26.13 -9.77
N ASN A 47 3.48 -27.29 -9.96
CA ASN A 47 3.77 -27.85 -11.28
C ASN A 47 2.48 -28.21 -12.02
N ALA A 48 1.54 -28.86 -11.34
CA ALA A 48 0.24 -29.19 -11.91
C ALA A 48 -0.56 -27.95 -12.34
N PHE A 49 -0.50 -26.86 -11.57
CA PHE A 49 -1.14 -25.60 -11.92
C PHE A 49 -0.47 -24.91 -13.12
N GLN A 50 0.85 -24.94 -13.19
CA GLN A 50 1.61 -24.40 -14.33
C GLN A 50 1.30 -25.18 -15.62
N HIS A 51 1.25 -26.51 -15.56
CA HIS A 51 0.87 -27.37 -16.68
C HIS A 51 -0.58 -27.08 -17.13
N LEU A 52 -1.52 -26.95 -16.18
CA LEU A 52 -2.91 -26.59 -16.48
C LEU A 52 -3.01 -25.24 -17.20
N LYS A 53 -2.19 -24.27 -16.80
CA LYS A 53 -2.15 -22.93 -17.41
C LYS A 53 -1.61 -22.98 -18.84
N ALA A 54 -0.49 -23.68 -19.07
CA ALA A 54 0.09 -23.84 -20.40
C ALA A 54 -0.90 -24.48 -21.39
N ILE A 55 -1.65 -25.49 -20.94
CA ILE A 55 -2.70 -26.14 -21.75
C ILE A 55 -3.84 -25.16 -22.07
N PHE A 56 -4.29 -24.40 -21.09
CA PHE A 56 -5.33 -23.40 -21.31
C PHE A 56 -4.91 -22.31 -22.29
N ASP A 57 -3.65 -21.86 -22.23
CA ASP A 57 -3.12 -20.83 -23.13
C ASP A 57 -3.09 -21.27 -24.61
N ILE A 58 -3.04 -22.59 -24.87
CA ILE A 58 -3.12 -23.17 -26.21
C ILE A 58 -4.59 -23.33 -26.64
N LEU A 59 -5.45 -23.83 -25.76
CA LEU A 59 -6.85 -24.13 -26.10
C LEU A 59 -7.78 -22.89 -26.10
N ALA A 60 -7.44 -21.84 -25.36
CA ALA A 60 -8.26 -20.63 -25.21
C ALA A 60 -8.28 -19.72 -26.44
N ASP A 61 -7.29 -19.88 -27.32
CA ASP A 61 -7.14 -19.15 -28.58
C ASP A 61 -7.51 -20.06 -29.76
N PRO A 62 -8.49 -19.68 -30.60
CA PRO A 62 -8.93 -20.51 -31.73
C PRO A 62 -7.82 -20.80 -32.75
N ASP A 63 -6.87 -19.88 -32.95
CA ASP A 63 -5.80 -20.04 -33.93
C ASP A 63 -4.73 -21.03 -33.42
N ARG A 64 -4.39 -20.95 -32.13
CA ARG A 64 -3.46 -21.87 -31.47
C ARG A 64 -4.07 -23.26 -31.28
N ARG A 65 -5.37 -23.32 -30.99
CA ARG A 65 -6.12 -24.57 -30.94
C ARG A 65 -6.11 -25.27 -32.30
N ALA A 66 -6.35 -24.53 -33.39
CA ALA A 66 -6.29 -25.10 -34.74
C ALA A 66 -4.88 -25.62 -35.09
N GLN A 67 -3.83 -24.91 -34.66
CA GLN A 67 -2.44 -25.38 -34.83
C GLN A 67 -2.16 -26.64 -34.01
N TYR A 68 -2.62 -26.70 -32.76
CA TYR A 68 -2.51 -27.90 -31.92
C TYR A 68 -3.27 -29.09 -32.52
N ASP A 69 -4.50 -28.87 -32.98
CA ASP A 69 -5.33 -29.90 -33.60
C ASP A 69 -4.71 -30.41 -34.92
N GLN A 70 -3.89 -29.59 -35.59
CA GLN A 70 -3.25 -29.91 -36.88
C GLN A 70 -1.84 -30.52 -36.76
N PHE A 71 -1.03 -30.08 -35.79
CA PHE A 71 0.38 -30.45 -35.66
C PHE A 71 0.73 -31.20 -34.36
N GLY A 72 -0.20 -31.29 -33.41
CA GLY A 72 0.00 -31.96 -32.13
C GLY A 72 0.90 -31.20 -31.14
N PRO A 73 1.18 -31.77 -29.96
CA PRO A 73 1.92 -31.11 -28.88
C PRO A 73 3.38 -30.76 -29.22
N ALA A 74 3.95 -31.34 -30.28
CA ALA A 74 5.34 -31.10 -30.70
C ALA A 74 5.55 -29.78 -31.46
N SER A 75 4.48 -29.05 -31.82
CA SER A 75 4.59 -27.76 -32.53
C SER A 75 4.74 -26.56 -31.61
N ASN A 76 4.78 -26.76 -30.28
CA ASN A 76 4.88 -25.67 -29.33
C ASN A 76 6.35 -25.23 -29.16
N PRO A 77 6.76 -24.02 -29.60
CA PRO A 77 8.16 -23.56 -29.51
C PRO A 77 8.63 -23.28 -28.07
N HIS A 78 7.77 -23.52 -27.08
CA HIS A 78 7.95 -23.17 -25.66
C HIS A 78 7.91 -24.40 -24.73
N ALA A 79 8.06 -25.61 -25.27
CA ALA A 79 8.03 -26.83 -24.46
C ALA A 79 9.34 -27.08 -23.67
N ASP A 80 10.44 -26.44 -24.05
CA ASP A 80 11.77 -26.69 -23.48
C ASP A 80 12.42 -25.39 -22.97
N ASP A 81 11.89 -24.72 -21.95
CA ASP A 81 12.72 -23.80 -21.16
C ASP A 81 12.18 -23.57 -19.74
N ASP A 82 12.93 -24.10 -18.77
CA ASP A 82 12.76 -23.87 -17.34
C ASP A 82 13.13 -22.43 -17.00
N GLY A 83 12.13 -21.53 -17.09
CA GLY A 83 12.23 -20.15 -16.62
C GLY A 83 11.84 -19.17 -17.71
N MET A 84 10.59 -18.68 -17.67
CA MET A 84 10.24 -17.53 -18.50
C MET A 84 11.11 -16.33 -18.12
N ASP A 85 12.02 -15.97 -19.01
CA ASP A 85 12.71 -14.69 -18.97
C ASP A 85 11.68 -13.57 -18.84
N ALA A 86 11.87 -12.68 -17.88
CA ALA A 86 10.96 -11.58 -17.62
C ALA A 86 10.76 -10.70 -18.87
N ASP A 87 11.77 -10.64 -19.73
CA ASP A 87 11.74 -9.94 -21.02
C ASP A 87 10.88 -10.68 -22.06
N ALA A 88 10.92 -12.02 -22.10
CA ALA A 88 10.05 -12.82 -22.96
C ALA A 88 8.57 -12.75 -22.49
N LEU A 89 8.33 -12.72 -21.18
CA LEU A 89 7.00 -12.47 -20.62
C LEU A 89 6.53 -11.04 -20.92
N ALA A 90 7.41 -10.04 -20.84
CA ALA A 90 7.09 -8.66 -21.17
C ALA A 90 6.77 -8.49 -22.66
N GLU A 91 7.52 -9.14 -23.55
CA GLU A 91 7.29 -9.12 -25.00
C GLU A 91 6.01 -9.88 -25.39
N PHE A 92 5.73 -11.00 -24.73
CA PHE A 92 4.48 -11.75 -24.86
C PHE A 92 3.27 -10.93 -24.39
N LEU A 93 3.37 -10.29 -23.22
CA LEU A 93 2.33 -9.39 -22.71
C LEU A 93 2.16 -8.17 -23.61
N ALA A 94 3.23 -7.61 -24.18
CA ALA A 94 3.15 -6.50 -25.13
C ALA A 94 2.50 -6.86 -26.48
N ARG A 95 2.51 -8.15 -26.84
CA ARG A 95 1.85 -8.68 -28.05
C ARG A 95 0.39 -9.07 -27.81
N TYR A 96 0.07 -9.53 -26.60
CA TYR A 96 -1.27 -10.01 -26.21
C TYR A 96 -2.15 -8.91 -25.61
N THR A 97 -1.54 -7.95 -24.92
CA THR A 97 -2.17 -6.66 -24.62
C THR A 97 -1.89 -5.76 -25.82
N SER A 98 -2.77 -5.80 -26.82
CA SER A 98 -2.77 -4.84 -27.94
C SER A 98 -2.34 -3.48 -27.43
N ARG A 99 -1.22 -2.90 -27.95
CA ARG A 99 -0.54 -1.69 -27.41
C ARG A 99 -1.55 -0.74 -26.77
N LEU A 100 -1.84 -0.94 -25.49
CA LEU A 100 -2.84 -0.14 -24.79
C LEU A 100 -2.13 1.17 -24.58
N SER A 101 -2.38 2.08 -25.51
CA SER A 101 -1.70 3.34 -25.51
C SER A 101 -2.33 4.20 -24.42
N LYS A 102 -1.63 5.25 -24.00
CA LYS A 102 -2.24 6.21 -23.06
C LYS A 102 -3.49 6.83 -23.67
N GLU A 103 -3.51 6.96 -24.98
CA GLU A 103 -4.64 7.43 -25.77
C GLU A 103 -5.82 6.43 -25.71
N ASP A 104 -5.59 5.12 -25.76
CA ASP A 104 -6.66 4.11 -25.63
C ASP A 104 -7.29 4.11 -24.23
N ILE A 105 -6.47 4.26 -23.18
CA ILE A 105 -6.95 4.38 -21.79
C ILE A 105 -7.80 5.65 -21.65
N ALA A 106 -7.36 6.77 -22.21
CA ALA A 106 -8.10 8.03 -22.19
C ALA A 106 -9.38 7.96 -23.04
N ALA A 107 -9.35 7.27 -24.18
CA ALA A 107 -10.53 7.06 -25.02
C ALA A 107 -11.57 6.20 -24.29
N TYR A 108 -11.13 5.15 -23.59
CA TYR A 108 -11.99 4.32 -22.75
C TYR A 108 -12.55 5.12 -21.57
N GLU A 109 -11.72 5.89 -20.86
CA GLU A 109 -12.16 6.75 -19.75
C GLU A 109 -13.25 7.73 -20.20
N SER A 110 -13.06 8.38 -21.36
CA SER A 110 -14.02 9.33 -21.94
C SER A 110 -15.34 8.66 -22.31
N LYS A 111 -15.30 7.43 -22.84
CA LYS A 111 -16.50 6.65 -23.19
C LYS A 111 -17.24 6.18 -21.93
N TYR A 112 -16.51 5.71 -20.93
CA TYR A 112 -17.08 5.14 -19.71
C TYR A 112 -17.70 6.23 -18.83
N ARG A 113 -16.99 7.34 -18.62
CA ARG A 113 -17.42 8.42 -17.71
C ARG A 113 -18.68 9.11 -18.21
N ASN A 114 -19.71 9.19 -17.37
CA ASN A 114 -21.07 9.63 -17.71
C ASN A 114 -21.78 8.78 -18.79
N GLY A 115 -21.15 7.69 -19.24
CA GLY A 115 -21.68 6.79 -20.25
C GLY A 115 -22.78 5.88 -19.70
N GLN A 116 -23.28 4.99 -20.55
CA GLN A 116 -24.27 3.98 -20.16
C GLN A 116 -23.64 2.93 -19.23
N ASP A 117 -22.43 2.48 -19.55
CA ASP A 117 -21.70 1.47 -18.78
C ASP A 117 -21.53 1.88 -17.30
N GLU A 118 -21.18 3.15 -17.03
CA GLU A 118 -21.07 3.67 -15.66
C GLU A 118 -22.41 3.63 -14.92
N ARG A 119 -23.51 3.95 -15.60
CA ARG A 119 -24.85 3.92 -14.99
C ARG A 119 -25.27 2.50 -14.64
N GLU A 120 -25.02 1.55 -15.54
CA GLU A 120 -25.31 0.14 -15.30
C GLU A 120 -24.48 -0.40 -14.13
N ASP A 121 -23.20 -0.04 -14.04
CA ASP A 121 -22.34 -0.43 -12.93
C ASP A 121 -22.78 0.20 -11.59
N LEU A 122 -23.27 1.44 -11.60
CA LEU A 122 -23.85 2.09 -10.41
C LEU A 122 -25.13 1.40 -9.94
N LEU A 123 -25.98 0.94 -10.87
CA LEU A 123 -27.19 0.17 -10.55
C LEU A 123 -26.81 -1.21 -9.98
N SER A 124 -25.91 -1.92 -10.67
CA SER A 124 -25.39 -3.23 -10.24
C SER A 124 -24.76 -3.16 -8.85
N HIS A 125 -24.00 -2.11 -8.57
CA HIS A 125 -23.44 -1.87 -7.24
C HIS A 125 -24.53 -1.68 -6.17
N PHE A 126 -25.56 -0.89 -6.48
CA PHE A 126 -26.66 -0.65 -5.54
C PHE A 126 -27.43 -1.93 -5.22
N GLU A 127 -27.75 -2.73 -6.24
CA GLU A 127 -28.45 -4.00 -6.09
C GLU A 127 -27.63 -5.02 -5.30
N ARG A 128 -26.34 -5.17 -5.65
CA ARG A 128 -25.43 -6.12 -4.99
C ARG A 128 -25.27 -5.87 -3.50
N PHE A 129 -25.27 -4.61 -3.08
CA PHE A 129 -25.08 -4.21 -1.69
C PHE A 129 -26.36 -3.69 -1.03
N GLU A 130 -27.52 -3.88 -1.65
CA GLU A 130 -28.85 -3.48 -1.13
C GLU A 130 -28.91 -2.01 -0.67
N GLY A 131 -28.20 -1.13 -1.37
CA GLY A 131 -28.11 0.30 -1.08
C GLY A 131 -26.97 0.71 -0.14
N ASN A 132 -26.12 -0.21 0.34
CA ASN A 132 -24.86 0.14 1.01
C ASN A 132 -23.76 0.47 0.00
N VAL A 133 -23.83 1.68 -0.54
CA VAL A 133 -22.95 2.15 -1.63
C VAL A 133 -21.77 3.00 -1.16
N VAL A 134 -21.34 2.87 0.10
CA VAL A 134 -20.23 3.66 0.66
C VAL A 134 -18.91 3.38 -0.07
N ASN A 135 -18.75 2.16 -0.59
CA ASN A 135 -17.53 1.72 -1.29
C ASN A 135 -17.61 1.93 -2.81
N VAL A 136 -18.51 2.78 -3.30
CA VAL A 136 -18.70 3.01 -4.75
C VAL A 136 -17.40 3.41 -5.46
N LEU A 137 -16.56 4.23 -4.81
CA LEU A 137 -15.30 4.70 -5.42
C LEU A 137 -14.28 3.58 -5.65
N GLN A 138 -14.40 2.47 -4.91
CA GLN A 138 -13.53 1.30 -5.10
C GLN A 138 -14.10 0.34 -6.16
N TYR A 139 -15.38 0.52 -6.51
CA TYR A 139 -16.10 -0.37 -7.41
C TYR A 139 -16.18 0.20 -8.84
N ILE A 140 -16.38 1.51 -8.98
CA ILE A 140 -16.54 2.17 -10.27
C ILE A 140 -15.17 2.60 -10.83
N PRO A 141 -14.75 2.10 -12.01
CA PRO A 141 -13.54 2.55 -12.69
C PRO A 141 -13.51 4.07 -12.90
N TYR A 142 -12.33 4.67 -12.74
CA TYR A 142 -12.09 6.12 -12.97
C TYR A 142 -12.96 7.07 -12.13
N SER A 143 -13.59 6.56 -11.08
CA SER A 143 -14.39 7.38 -10.18
C SER A 143 -13.52 8.15 -9.19
N GLU A 144 -13.87 9.40 -8.94
CA GLU A 144 -13.20 10.26 -7.97
C GLU A 144 -14.19 10.81 -6.95
N GLU A 145 -13.65 11.37 -5.85
CA GLU A 145 -14.44 12.04 -4.80
C GLU A 145 -15.31 13.20 -5.34
N ARG A 146 -14.93 13.79 -6.49
CA ARG A 146 -15.71 14.83 -7.17
C ARG A 146 -16.99 14.31 -7.83
N ASP A 147 -17.03 13.03 -8.19
CA ASP A 147 -18.16 12.42 -8.90
C ASP A 147 -19.25 11.90 -7.93
N LEU A 148 -18.95 11.85 -6.62
CA LEU A 148 -19.85 11.38 -5.58
C LEU A 148 -21.21 12.08 -5.58
N GLU A 149 -21.24 13.39 -5.83
CA GLU A 149 -22.49 14.16 -5.89
C GLU A 149 -23.34 13.72 -7.09
N ARG A 150 -22.73 13.50 -8.26
CA ARG A 150 -23.41 12.97 -9.45
C ARG A 150 -23.99 11.59 -9.18
N PHE A 151 -23.21 10.70 -8.55
CA PHE A 151 -23.66 9.34 -8.23
C PHE A 151 -24.85 9.34 -7.27
N VAL A 152 -24.80 10.18 -6.23
CA VAL A 152 -25.91 10.30 -5.28
C VAL A 152 -27.18 10.80 -5.97
N SER A 153 -27.07 11.82 -6.82
CA SER A 153 -28.21 12.33 -7.59
C SER A 153 -28.79 11.25 -8.50
N PHE A 154 -27.94 10.46 -9.19
CA PHE A 154 -28.38 9.37 -10.05
C PHE A 154 -29.16 8.28 -9.28
N TRP A 155 -28.70 7.87 -8.10
CA TRP A 155 -29.44 6.92 -7.28
C TRP A 155 -30.71 7.53 -6.69
N ASP A 156 -30.70 8.81 -6.31
CA ASP A 156 -31.90 9.50 -5.85
C ASP A 156 -32.98 9.53 -6.95
N GLU A 157 -32.61 9.85 -8.19
CA GLU A 157 -33.48 9.78 -9.37
C GLU A 157 -33.98 8.35 -9.60
N SER A 158 -33.09 7.35 -9.54
CA SER A 158 -33.45 5.94 -9.76
C SER A 158 -34.37 5.38 -8.68
N VAL A 159 -34.27 5.89 -7.44
CA VAL A 159 -35.19 5.55 -6.34
C VAL A 159 -36.52 6.28 -6.51
N GLN A 160 -36.52 7.53 -6.99
CA GLN A 160 -37.75 8.28 -7.31
C GLN A 160 -38.53 7.65 -8.47
N ASP A 161 -37.84 7.20 -9.51
CA ASP A 161 -38.38 6.45 -10.66
C ASP A 161 -38.95 5.08 -10.25
N GLY A 162 -38.68 4.61 -9.03
CA GLY A 162 -39.07 3.28 -8.56
C GLY A 162 -38.26 2.13 -9.14
N LYS A 163 -37.15 2.41 -9.84
CA LYS A 163 -36.22 1.38 -10.35
C LYS A 163 -35.44 0.72 -9.22
N LEU A 164 -35.10 1.49 -8.18
CA LEU A 164 -34.37 1.02 -7.01
C LEU A 164 -35.21 1.16 -5.74
N SER A 165 -35.05 0.20 -4.81
CA SER A 165 -35.74 0.22 -3.52
C SER A 165 -35.12 1.25 -2.56
N ASN A 166 -35.96 2.06 -1.90
CA ASN A 166 -35.51 3.02 -0.88
C ASN A 166 -35.18 2.32 0.44
N THR A 167 -33.97 1.75 0.54
CA THR A 167 -33.56 1.01 1.73
C THR A 167 -33.10 1.92 2.88
N PRO A 168 -33.21 1.48 4.14
CA PRO A 168 -32.60 2.19 5.28
C PRO A 168 -31.08 2.33 5.16
N GLN A 169 -30.43 1.37 4.49
CA GLN A 169 -28.99 1.38 4.23
C GLN A 169 -28.63 2.51 3.26
N TRP A 170 -29.39 2.65 2.17
CA TRP A 170 -29.27 3.76 1.23
C TRP A 170 -29.38 5.12 1.90
N ARG A 171 -30.41 5.33 2.75
CA ARG A 171 -30.58 6.61 3.48
C ARG A 171 -29.36 7.00 4.34
N ARG A 172 -28.64 6.01 4.88
CA ARG A 172 -27.41 6.25 5.66
C ARG A 172 -26.21 6.51 4.73
N ALA A 173 -26.02 5.65 3.73
CA ALA A 173 -24.94 5.77 2.75
C ALA A 173 -25.00 7.13 2.04
N ARG A 174 -26.19 7.54 1.57
CA ARG A 174 -26.47 8.84 0.95
C ARG A 174 -25.92 10.01 1.77
N LYS A 175 -26.24 10.08 3.06
CA LYS A 175 -25.76 11.16 3.95
C LYS A 175 -24.24 11.15 4.08
N SER A 176 -23.64 9.96 4.17
CA SER A 176 -22.19 9.80 4.27
C SER A 176 -21.48 10.27 3.00
N LEU A 177 -21.96 9.86 1.83
CA LEU A 177 -21.40 10.22 0.53
C LEU A 177 -21.51 11.72 0.25
N LEU A 178 -22.67 12.34 0.54
CA LEU A 178 -22.84 13.80 0.41
C LEU A 178 -21.87 14.56 1.30
N LYS A 179 -21.63 14.08 2.53
CA LYS A 179 -20.65 14.69 3.43
C LYS A 179 -19.23 14.57 2.87
N GLN A 180 -18.87 13.42 2.29
CA GLN A 180 -17.56 13.23 1.64
C GLN A 180 -17.38 14.19 0.45
N ALA A 181 -18.39 14.30 -0.42
CA ALA A 181 -18.38 15.26 -1.54
C ALA A 181 -18.20 16.71 -1.06
N GLN A 182 -18.92 17.12 -0.01
CA GLN A 182 -18.78 18.46 0.58
C GLN A 182 -17.38 18.71 1.15
N LEU A 183 -16.79 17.73 1.84
CA LEU A 183 -15.44 17.85 2.39
C LEU A 183 -14.39 17.99 1.29
N TYR A 184 -14.55 17.27 0.18
CA TYR A 184 -13.70 17.41 -1.01
C TYR A 184 -13.73 18.84 -1.55
N VAL A 185 -14.92 19.44 -1.73
CA VAL A 185 -15.08 20.83 -2.19
C VAL A 185 -14.42 21.82 -1.22
N GLN A 186 -14.64 21.68 0.09
CA GLN A 186 -14.05 22.57 1.10
C GLN A 186 -12.51 22.51 1.11
N LYS A 187 -11.94 21.31 0.98
CA LYS A 187 -10.48 21.09 0.96
C LYS A 187 -9.84 21.75 -0.25
N ASN A 188 -10.47 21.64 -1.43
CA ASN A 188 -9.91 22.13 -2.69
C ASN A 188 -10.14 23.63 -2.90
N THR A 189 -11.23 24.20 -2.39
CA THR A 189 -11.49 25.66 -2.43
C THR A 189 -10.58 26.45 -1.48
N SER A 190 -10.30 25.92 -0.28
CA SER A 190 -9.42 26.57 0.71
C SER A 190 -7.94 26.55 0.33
N THR A 191 -7.46 25.46 -0.28
CA THR A 191 -6.10 25.37 -0.84
C THR A 191 -5.91 26.26 -2.06
N SER A 192 -6.92 26.40 -2.92
CA SER A 192 -6.88 27.35 -4.04
C SER A 192 -6.74 28.81 -3.57
N LYS A 193 -7.48 29.22 -2.52
CA LYS A 193 -7.33 30.56 -1.90
C LYS A 193 -5.93 30.80 -1.31
N LYS A 194 -5.30 29.80 -0.70
CA LYS A 194 -3.92 29.89 -0.19
C LYS A 194 -2.88 29.89 -1.31
N ARG A 195 -3.07 29.12 -2.38
CA ARG A 195 -2.17 29.06 -3.54
C ARG A 195 -2.24 30.33 -4.39
N GLY A 196 -3.44 30.89 -4.61
CA GLY A 196 -3.62 32.17 -5.31
C GLY A 196 -2.96 33.34 -4.58
N LYS A 197 -3.07 33.41 -3.25
CA LYS A 197 -2.34 34.40 -2.43
C LYS A 197 -0.81 34.25 -2.47
N ARG A 198 -0.29 33.02 -2.67
CA ARG A 198 1.16 32.76 -2.75
C ARG A 198 1.72 32.92 -4.16
N ALA A 199 0.92 32.72 -5.20
CA ALA A 199 1.30 32.93 -6.60
C ALA A 199 1.39 34.43 -6.93
N ALA A 200 0.42 35.25 -6.50
CA ALA A 200 0.47 36.70 -6.68
C ALA A 200 1.65 37.40 -5.97
N ALA A 201 2.31 36.72 -5.03
CA ALA A 201 3.48 37.23 -4.32
C ALA A 201 4.82 36.74 -4.91
N ARG A 202 4.81 35.88 -5.94
CA ARG A 202 5.99 35.12 -6.40
C ARG A 202 6.67 35.69 -7.65
N ASP A 203 5.97 36.44 -8.49
CA ASP A 203 6.46 36.71 -9.85
C ASP A 203 7.56 37.79 -9.97
N GLU A 204 7.93 38.50 -8.89
CA GLU A 204 9.05 39.49 -8.91
C GLU A 204 10.24 39.19 -7.98
N ALA A 205 10.15 38.21 -7.07
CA ALA A 205 11.11 38.10 -5.96
C ALA A 205 11.95 36.80 -5.90
N ASP A 206 11.74 35.81 -6.77
CA ASP A 206 12.18 34.43 -6.44
C ASP A 206 13.70 34.16 -6.61
N ILE A 207 14.46 34.94 -7.39
CA ILE A 207 15.92 34.70 -7.56
C ILE A 207 16.75 35.51 -6.55
N SER A 208 16.39 36.77 -6.33
CA SER A 208 17.07 37.65 -5.36
C SER A 208 16.83 37.17 -3.92
N ASP A 209 15.59 36.79 -3.60
CA ASP A 209 15.23 36.39 -2.24
C ASP A 209 15.87 35.04 -1.85
N LEU A 210 16.02 34.09 -2.80
CA LEU A 210 16.69 32.82 -2.56
C LEU A 210 18.18 33.01 -2.21
N ALA A 211 18.90 33.86 -2.95
CA ALA A 211 20.30 34.17 -2.68
C ALA A 211 20.47 34.77 -1.28
N THR A 212 19.58 35.71 -0.91
CA THR A 212 19.61 36.30 0.43
C THR A 212 19.26 35.29 1.53
N LEU A 213 18.37 34.33 1.26
CA LEU A 213 17.98 33.28 2.21
C LEU A 213 19.12 32.29 2.48
N ILE A 214 19.85 31.90 1.43
CA ILE A 214 21.04 31.02 1.52
C ILE A 214 22.13 31.73 2.32
N GLN A 215 22.36 33.03 2.07
CA GLN A 215 23.35 33.83 2.79
C GLN A 215 22.98 33.98 4.28
N LYS A 216 21.72 34.27 4.61
CA LYS A 216 21.22 34.32 5.99
C LYS A 216 21.35 32.98 6.72
N ARG A 217 21.07 31.86 6.03
CA ARG A 217 21.23 30.52 6.62
C ARG A 217 22.70 30.20 6.89
N SER A 218 23.59 30.57 5.97
CA SER A 218 25.04 30.44 6.14
C SER A 218 25.55 31.27 7.32
N GLN A 219 25.11 32.53 7.45
CA GLN A 219 25.47 33.40 8.58
C GLN A 219 24.97 32.85 9.92
N ARG A 220 23.71 32.42 10.02
CA ARG A 220 23.18 31.80 11.24
C ARG A 220 23.93 30.53 11.62
N GLY A 221 24.38 29.74 10.64
CA GLY A 221 25.24 28.58 10.87
C GLY A 221 26.59 28.97 11.47
N LYS A 222 27.21 30.04 10.95
CA LYS A 222 28.48 30.58 11.47
C LYS A 222 28.33 31.14 12.89
N GLU A 223 27.33 31.97 13.13
CA GLU A 223 27.07 32.56 14.45
C GLU A 223 26.82 31.47 15.51
N HIS A 224 26.04 30.44 15.16
CA HIS A 224 25.79 29.32 16.06
C HIS A 224 27.07 28.50 16.33
N PHE A 225 27.93 28.33 15.33
CA PHE A 225 29.21 27.65 15.48
C PHE A 225 30.20 28.47 16.31
N GLU A 226 30.32 29.78 16.07
CA GLU A 226 31.15 30.70 16.86
C GLU A 226 30.69 30.73 18.33
N ALA A 227 29.40 30.86 18.58
CA ALA A 227 28.86 30.81 19.94
C ALA A 227 29.11 29.46 20.64
N TRP A 228 29.12 28.36 19.89
CA TRP A 228 29.47 27.05 20.41
C TRP A 228 30.97 26.96 20.73
N CYS A 229 31.84 27.45 19.85
CA CYS A 229 33.29 27.53 20.07
C CYS A 229 33.62 28.37 21.32
N ASP A 230 33.03 29.55 21.47
CA ASP A 230 33.19 30.42 22.65
C ASP A 230 32.80 29.71 23.95
N LYS A 231 31.72 28.92 23.90
CA LYS A 231 31.26 28.14 25.06
C LYS A 231 32.26 27.06 25.45
N ILE A 232 32.81 26.34 24.47
CA ILE A 232 33.82 25.31 24.69
C ILE A 232 35.11 25.95 25.24
N GLU A 233 35.53 27.09 24.70
CA GLU A 233 36.73 27.79 25.17
C GLU A 233 36.57 28.27 26.62
N ARG A 234 35.42 28.84 26.98
CA ARG A 234 35.12 29.21 28.37
C ARG A 234 35.17 28.02 29.32
N GLN A 235 34.66 26.86 28.92
CA GLN A 235 34.73 25.65 29.74
C GLN A 235 36.18 25.21 29.97
N ALA A 236 37.02 25.21 28.93
CA ALA A 236 38.44 24.89 29.04
C ALA A 236 39.21 25.89 29.94
N GLN A 237 38.91 27.19 29.85
CA GLN A 237 39.51 28.22 30.71
C GLN A 237 39.11 28.07 32.19
N LEU A 238 37.87 27.63 32.47
CA LEU A 238 37.40 27.37 33.83
C LEU A 238 38.06 26.12 34.43
N GLU A 239 38.24 25.06 33.63
CA GLU A 239 38.90 23.83 34.05
C GLU A 239 40.38 24.04 34.37
N THR A 240 41.10 24.77 33.51
CA THR A 240 42.52 25.13 33.75
C THR A 240 42.69 26.03 34.99
N ARG A 241 41.76 26.96 35.23
CA ARG A 241 41.74 27.80 36.44
C ARG A 241 41.42 26.98 37.70
N ALA A 242 40.53 26.00 37.62
CA ALA A 242 40.18 25.11 38.74
C ALA A 242 41.30 24.12 39.08
N GLN A 243 42.12 23.71 38.10
CA GLN A 243 43.30 22.89 38.34
C GLN A 243 44.42 23.67 39.06
N ARG A 244 44.61 24.96 38.71
CA ARG A 244 45.59 25.84 39.39
C ARG A 244 45.25 26.12 40.87
N THR A 245 43.98 26.12 41.26
CA THR A 245 43.57 26.38 42.66
C THR A 245 43.61 25.13 43.55
N LYS A 246 43.53 23.93 42.97
CA LYS A 246 43.59 22.67 43.72
C LYS A 246 45.01 22.23 44.08
N SER A 247 46.05 22.68 43.36
CA SER A 247 47.44 22.31 43.64
C SER A 247 48.11 23.11 44.77
N SER A 248 47.45 24.13 45.36
CA SER A 248 48.10 25.05 46.32
C SER A 248 47.68 24.95 47.80
N ARG A 249 46.97 23.91 48.25
CA ARG A 249 46.46 23.85 49.65
C ARG A 249 47.04 22.66 50.44
N PRO A 250 47.86 22.88 51.50
CA PRO A 250 48.44 21.79 52.28
C PRO A 250 47.48 21.30 53.38
N THR A 251 47.34 19.99 53.53
CA THR A 251 46.49 19.35 54.55
C THR A 251 47.23 19.17 55.88
N ARG A 252 46.70 19.79 56.95
CA ARG A 252 47.22 19.75 58.32
C ARG A 252 46.67 18.54 59.10
N VAL A 253 47.58 17.68 59.55
CA VAL A 253 47.35 16.52 60.44
C VAL A 253 47.24 16.99 61.90
N ARG A 254 46.30 16.44 62.68
CA ARG A 254 46.45 16.40 64.15
C ARG A 254 45.74 15.17 64.74
N GLY A 255 46.55 14.37 65.44
CA GLY A 255 46.23 13.03 65.91
C GLY A 255 45.54 12.91 67.27
N ASN A 256 45.04 11.69 67.43
CA ASN A 256 44.28 11.07 68.50
C ASN A 256 45.18 10.62 69.68
N LYS A 257 44.66 10.57 70.91
CA LYS A 257 45.28 9.90 72.06
C LYS A 257 44.27 9.03 72.82
N ASN A 258 44.68 7.76 72.99
CA ASN A 258 44.28 6.74 73.97
C ASN A 258 42.93 6.02 73.70
N GLY A 259 42.81 4.69 73.63
CA GLY A 259 43.73 3.56 73.82
C GLY A 259 43.24 2.58 74.90
N ALA A 260 42.43 1.58 74.54
CA ALA A 260 42.23 0.24 75.16
C ALA A 260 40.99 -0.44 74.51
N ARG A 261 41.10 -1.34 73.53
CA ARG A 261 41.45 -2.79 73.52
C ARG A 261 40.38 -3.71 74.14
N ALA A 262 39.60 -4.38 73.27
CA ALA A 262 39.22 -5.81 73.28
C ALA A 262 38.22 -6.06 72.12
N GLN A 263 38.62 -6.64 70.98
CA GLN A 263 38.58 -8.08 70.65
C GLN A 263 37.17 -8.73 70.77
N ARG A 264 36.44 -8.87 69.65
CA ARG A 264 36.24 -10.11 68.85
C ARG A 264 34.97 -10.04 67.98
N GLU A 265 35.23 -10.15 66.68
CA GLU A 265 34.53 -10.96 65.66
C GLU A 265 32.99 -11.03 65.60
N GLY A 266 32.47 -10.60 64.44
CA GLY A 266 31.47 -11.36 63.68
C GLY A 266 29.99 -11.14 64.04
N GLY A 267 29.45 -9.97 63.70
CA GLY A 267 28.05 -9.60 63.94
C GLY A 267 27.02 -10.36 63.10
N ALA A 268 25.93 -10.75 63.77
CA ALA A 268 24.71 -11.34 63.23
C ALA A 268 23.58 -10.30 63.14
N ALA A 269 22.75 -10.42 62.10
CA ALA A 269 21.33 -9.99 61.98
C ALA A 269 21.06 -8.47 62.16
N ASP A 270 19.99 -7.84 61.68
CA ASP A 270 18.62 -8.33 61.59
C ASP A 270 17.68 -7.31 60.88
N LEU A 271 16.55 -7.85 60.40
CA LEU A 271 15.22 -7.25 60.28
C LEU A 271 14.92 -5.97 59.43
N SER A 272 14.15 -6.25 58.37
CA SER A 272 12.74 -5.81 58.19
C SER A 272 12.43 -4.36 57.82
N LEU A 273 12.13 -4.16 56.53
CA LEU A 273 11.24 -3.11 56.01
C LEU A 273 9.96 -3.75 55.42
N LYS A 274 8.84 -3.65 56.15
CA LYS A 274 7.46 -3.62 55.62
C LYS A 274 7.12 -2.14 55.42
N GLY A 275 6.46 -1.65 54.38
CA GLY A 275 5.84 -2.21 53.19
C GLY A 275 5.05 -1.10 52.47
N ILE A 276 4.39 -1.48 51.36
CA ILE A 276 3.18 -0.88 50.73
C ILE A 276 3.42 0.17 49.63
N ARG A 277 2.90 0.08 48.39
CA ARG A 277 2.12 -0.93 47.62
C ARG A 277 2.33 -0.62 46.13
N LYS A 278 2.53 -1.64 45.29
CA LYS A 278 2.23 -1.61 43.84
C LYS A 278 0.81 -2.14 43.64
N ALA A 279 0.01 -1.49 42.82
CA ALA A 279 -1.25 -2.01 42.32
C ALA A 279 -1.12 -2.26 40.81
N SER A 280 -1.43 -3.48 40.37
CA SER A 280 -1.71 -3.80 38.98
C SER A 280 -2.86 -4.80 38.92
N ARG A 281 -3.83 -4.45 38.07
CA ARG A 281 -4.77 -5.32 37.33
C ARG A 281 -6.01 -5.85 38.07
N PRO A 282 -7.14 -6.09 37.36
CA PRO A 282 -7.18 -6.91 36.13
C PRO A 282 -8.11 -6.46 34.99
N SER A 283 -7.86 -7.10 33.83
CA SER A 283 -8.79 -7.21 32.72
C SER A 283 -9.96 -8.12 33.10
N ARG A 284 -11.13 -7.77 32.58
CA ARG A 284 -12.21 -8.68 32.23
C ARG A 284 -12.75 -8.27 30.87
#